data_AF-A0A821Y247-F1
#
_entry.id   AF-A0A821Y247-F1
#
_cell.length_a   1.000
_cell.length_b   1.000
_cell.length_c   1.000
_cell.angle_alpha   90.00
_cell.angle_beta   90.00
_cell.angle_gamma   90.00
#
_symmetry.space_group_name_H-M   'P 1'
#
loop_
_entity.id
_entity.type
_entity.pdbx_description
1 polymer ?
#
loop_
_entity_poly.entity_id
_entity_poly.type
_entity_poly.pdbx_seq_one_letter_code
_entity_poly.pdbx_strand_id
1 'polypeptide(L)'
;MMKENSLRKPKSVTQESILDTKTKAVELQTKLDLIITGDITVEVKKRGKSFSGSILIRGSALGTAYYNYDFKTDANGVTHFEVSPETISCQPINEAVIKLGPELLESLRTDPDIQPEREKIKSNSADKGNSLVCAIVEKAYVTVVHNIRASAKILPKDAFLKGV
;
A
#
# COMPACT_ATOMS: atom_id res chain seq x y z
N MET A 1 33.85 2.05 -24.82
CA MET A 1 32.98 0.90 -25.11
C MET A 1 32.30 0.49 -23.80
N MET A 2 31.01 0.16 -23.88
CA MET A 2 29.99 0.33 -22.84
C MET A 2 30.23 -0.52 -21.58
N LYS A 3 30.05 0.08 -20.40
CA LYS A 3 29.89 -0.64 -19.14
C LYS A 3 28.48 -1.22 -19.11
N GLU A 4 28.41 -2.54 -19.07
CA GLU A 4 27.19 -3.32 -19.00
C GLU A 4 26.43 -2.97 -17.71
N ASN A 5 25.21 -2.46 -17.92
CA ASN A 5 24.32 -2.01 -16.89
C ASN A 5 23.71 -3.25 -16.23
N SER A 6 24.26 -3.66 -15.08
CA SER A 6 23.75 -4.77 -14.28
C SER A 6 22.32 -4.47 -13.83
N LEU A 7 21.34 -4.98 -14.58
CA LEU A 7 19.93 -5.08 -14.19
C LEU A 7 19.86 -5.69 -12.78
N ARG A 8 19.52 -4.85 -11.79
CA ARG A 8 19.12 -5.33 -10.46
C ARG A 8 17.93 -6.26 -10.68
N LYS A 9 18.12 -7.55 -10.46
CA LYS A 9 17.02 -8.52 -10.36
C LYS A 9 16.00 -7.95 -9.36
N PRO A 10 14.69 -7.90 -9.67
CA PRO A 10 13.69 -7.53 -8.69
C PRO A 10 13.82 -8.49 -7.50
N LYS A 11 13.97 -7.95 -6.29
CA LYS A 11 13.90 -8.73 -5.06
C LYS A 11 12.56 -9.46 -5.07
N SER A 12 12.59 -10.76 -4.75
CA SER A 12 11.45 -11.65 -4.73
C SER A 12 10.26 -11.02 -3.99
N VAL A 13 9.16 -10.77 -4.71
CA VAL A 13 7.85 -10.53 -4.08
C VAL A 13 7.46 -11.86 -3.45
N THR A 14 7.50 -11.95 -2.13
CA THR A 14 6.88 -13.07 -1.43
C THR A 14 5.38 -12.79 -1.44
N GLN A 15 4.65 -13.51 -2.27
CA GLN A 15 3.20 -13.55 -2.27
C GLN A 15 2.78 -14.89 -1.66
N GLU A 16 2.03 -14.81 -0.57
CA GLU A 16 1.40 -15.97 0.04
C GLU A 16 -0.11 -15.84 -0.19
N SER A 17 -0.72 -16.88 -0.73
CA SER A 17 -2.17 -16.96 -0.88
C SER A 17 -2.66 -18.23 -0.22
N ILE A 18 -3.51 -18.07 0.78
CA ILE A 18 -4.15 -19.17 1.49
C ILE A 18 -5.60 -19.20 1.02
N LEU A 19 -6.01 -20.33 0.45
CA LEU A 19 -7.38 -20.60 0.04
C LEU A 19 -7.95 -21.70 0.93
N ASP A 20 -9.02 -21.41 1.65
CA ASP A 20 -9.80 -22.39 2.38
C ASP A 20 -11.10 -22.70 1.63
N THR A 21 -11.18 -23.89 1.03
CA THR A 21 -12.35 -24.33 0.26
C THR A 21 -13.54 -24.74 1.14
N LYS A 22 -13.32 -24.98 2.45
CA LYS A 22 -14.40 -25.32 3.39
C LYS A 22 -15.12 -24.07 3.86
N THR A 23 -14.36 -23.04 4.23
CA THR A 23 -14.91 -21.75 4.69
C THR A 23 -15.14 -20.77 3.54
N LYS A 24 -14.67 -21.11 2.33
CA LYS A 24 -14.66 -20.26 1.13
C LYS A 24 -13.99 -18.91 1.39
N ALA A 25 -12.83 -18.94 2.04
CA ALA A 25 -12.05 -17.77 2.39
C ALA A 25 -10.73 -17.71 1.61
N VAL A 26 -10.31 -16.49 1.27
CA VAL A 26 -9.00 -16.20 0.68
C VAL A 26 -8.28 -15.20 1.57
N GLU A 27 -7.05 -15.52 1.91
CA GLU A 27 -6.06 -14.57 2.42
C GLU A 27 -4.99 -14.35 1.33
N LEU A 28 -4.83 -13.12 0.89
CA LEU A 28 -3.80 -12.68 -0.06
C LEU A 28 -2.83 -11.75 0.66
N GLN A 29 -1.64 -12.25 0.96
CA GLN A 29 -0.58 -11.46 1.56
C GLN A 29 0.54 -11.21 0.54
N THR A 30 1.01 -9.97 0.45
CA THR A 30 2.19 -9.63 -0.35
C THR A 30 3.17 -8.79 0.43
N LYS A 31 4.46 -9.10 0.25
CA LYS A 31 5.55 -8.25 0.70
C LYS A 31 5.87 -7.19 -0.34
N LEU A 32 5.82 -5.93 0.07
CA LEU A 32 6.01 -4.76 -0.76
C LEU A 32 7.25 -3.98 -0.31
N ASP A 33 8.09 -3.60 -1.27
CA ASP A 33 9.12 -2.59 -1.10
C ASP A 33 8.67 -1.33 -1.87
N LEU A 34 8.42 -0.24 -1.16
CA LEU A 34 7.74 0.94 -1.70
C LEU A 34 8.67 2.14 -1.76
N ILE A 35 8.55 2.89 -2.87
CA ILE A 35 9.07 4.24 -3.01
C ILE A 35 7.88 5.12 -3.36
N ILE A 36 7.51 6.00 -2.44
CA ILE A 36 6.40 6.93 -2.59
C ILE A 36 6.98 8.32 -2.81
N THR A 37 6.52 9.01 -3.83
CA THR A 37 6.88 10.41 -4.10
C THR A 37 5.62 11.20 -4.37
N GLY A 38 5.56 12.43 -3.88
CA GLY A 38 4.45 13.32 -4.15
C GLY A 38 4.61 14.67 -3.48
N ASP A 39 3.56 15.46 -3.53
CA ASP A 39 3.47 16.74 -2.83
C ASP A 39 2.78 16.54 -1.48
N ILE A 40 3.23 17.29 -0.48
CA ILE A 40 2.68 17.30 0.87
C ILE A 40 2.46 18.75 1.32
N THR A 41 1.37 18.94 2.06
CA THR A 41 1.11 20.17 2.82
C THR A 41 1.12 19.86 4.31
N VAL A 42 1.97 20.56 5.05
CA VAL A 42 2.08 20.49 6.52
C VAL A 42 1.31 21.66 7.12
N GLU A 43 0.23 21.37 7.84
CA GLU A 43 -0.59 22.37 8.51
C GLU A 43 -0.22 22.53 9.99
N VAL A 44 0.03 23.77 10.41
CA VAL A 44 0.25 24.16 11.81
C VAL A 44 -1.02 24.82 12.33
N LYS A 45 -2.03 24.00 12.64
CA LYS A 45 -3.39 24.46 12.96
C LYS A 45 -3.45 25.51 14.07
N LYS A 46 -2.66 25.35 15.14
CA LYS A 46 -2.63 26.32 16.26
C LYS A 46 -2.09 27.71 15.87
N ARG A 47 -1.41 27.82 14.74
CA ARG A 47 -0.76 29.04 14.24
C ARG A 47 -1.31 29.51 12.89
N GLY A 48 -2.27 28.78 12.31
CA GLY A 48 -2.85 29.11 11.01
C GLY A 48 -1.86 29.09 9.84
N LYS A 49 -0.74 28.36 9.95
CA LYS A 49 0.28 28.29 8.89
C LYS A 49 0.18 26.98 8.10
N SER A 50 0.57 27.02 6.84
CA SER A 50 0.75 25.83 6.01
C SER A 50 2.06 25.93 5.23
N PHE A 51 2.72 24.79 5.05
CA PHE A 51 3.96 24.68 4.26
C PHE A 51 3.78 23.56 3.25
N SER A 52 4.01 23.84 1.98
CA SER A 52 3.86 22.85 0.92
C SER A 52 5.21 22.56 0.26
N GLY A 53 5.36 21.34 -0.25
CA GLY A 53 6.51 20.94 -1.05
C GLY A 53 6.52 19.44 -1.27
N SER A 54 7.62 18.91 -1.79
CA SER A 54 7.72 17.50 -2.13
C SER A 54 8.11 16.62 -0.93
N ILE A 55 7.69 15.35 -0.98
CA ILE A 55 8.05 14.29 -0.06
C ILE A 55 8.48 13.04 -0.82
N LEU A 56 9.44 12.33 -0.25
CA LEU A 56 9.85 10.99 -0.64
C LEU A 56 9.81 10.08 0.58
N ILE A 57 9.14 8.94 0.46
CA ILE A 57 9.07 7.93 1.51
C ILE A 57 9.57 6.61 0.94
N ARG A 58 10.43 5.93 1.71
CA ARG A 58 10.84 4.56 1.41
C ARG A 58 10.48 3.68 2.60
N GLY A 59 9.82 2.57 2.34
CA GLY A 59 9.47 1.62 3.39
C GLY A 59 9.10 0.27 2.80
N SER A 60 9.01 -0.72 3.66
CA SER A 60 8.58 -2.07 3.31
C SER A 60 7.42 -2.47 4.21
N ALA A 61 6.42 -3.14 3.64
CA ALA A 61 5.23 -3.56 4.35
C ALA A 61 4.73 -4.93 3.86
N LEU A 62 4.02 -5.64 4.73
CA LEU A 62 3.13 -6.74 4.37
C LEU A 62 1.73 -6.17 4.23
N GLY A 63 1.17 -6.21 3.01
CA GLY A 63 -0.24 -5.94 2.80
C GLY A 63 -1.01 -7.26 2.80
N THR A 64 -2.15 -7.31 3.48
CA THR A 64 -3.02 -8.49 3.49
C THR A 64 -4.43 -8.10 3.08
N ALA A 65 -5.01 -8.81 2.12
CA ALA A 65 -6.43 -8.77 1.80
C ALA A 65 -7.07 -10.08 2.24
N TYR A 66 -8.11 -9.99 3.06
CA TYR A 66 -8.97 -11.10 3.41
C TYR A 66 -10.33 -10.91 2.74
N TYR A 67 -10.82 -11.90 2.01
CA TYR A 67 -12.17 -11.88 1.46
C TYR A 67 -12.73 -13.29 1.35
N ASN A 68 -14.06 -13.38 1.47
CA ASN A 68 -14.76 -14.62 1.15
C ASN A 68 -15.10 -14.67 -0.34
N TYR A 69 -15.42 -15.86 -0.83
CA TYR A 69 -15.91 -16.06 -2.19
C TYR A 69 -17.11 -16.98 -2.26
N ASP A 70 -17.84 -16.90 -3.36
CA ASP A 70 -18.81 -17.91 -3.75
C ASP A 70 -18.73 -18.21 -5.25
N PHE A 71 -19.59 -19.11 -5.72
CA PHE A 71 -19.76 -19.44 -7.12
C PHE A 71 -21.16 -19.07 -7.58
N LYS A 72 -21.23 -18.37 -8.71
CA LYS A 72 -22.50 -17.98 -9.31
C LYS A 72 -22.51 -18.32 -10.79
N THR A 73 -23.56 -19.01 -11.22
CA THR A 73 -23.77 -19.34 -12.63
C THR A 73 -24.52 -18.19 -13.32
N ASP A 74 -24.01 -17.76 -14.47
CA ASP A 74 -24.63 -16.74 -15.29
C ASP A 74 -25.78 -17.32 -16.16
N ALA A 75 -26.44 -16.45 -16.92
CA ALA A 75 -27.53 -16.87 -17.81
C ALA A 75 -27.08 -17.78 -18.96
N ASN A 76 -25.79 -17.84 -19.26
CA ASN A 76 -25.20 -18.69 -20.30
C ASN A 76 -24.77 -20.06 -19.74
N GLY A 77 -24.97 -20.32 -18.45
CA GLY A 77 -24.56 -21.57 -17.80
C GLY A 77 -23.09 -21.60 -17.37
N VAL A 78 -22.37 -20.48 -17.43
CA VAL A 78 -20.97 -20.37 -17.00
C VAL A 78 -20.92 -20.03 -15.51
N THR A 79 -20.21 -20.85 -14.73
CA THR A 79 -19.99 -20.57 -13.30
C THR A 79 -18.78 -19.68 -13.09
N HIS A 80 -19.00 -18.53 -12.45
CA HIS A 80 -18.01 -17.52 -12.14
C HIS A 80 -17.64 -17.52 -10.66
N PHE A 81 -16.45 -16.98 -10.37
CA PHE A 81 -16.01 -16.69 -9.02
C PHE A 81 -16.61 -15.36 -8.56
N GLU A 82 -17.25 -15.33 -7.40
CA GLU A 82 -17.85 -14.13 -6.82
C GLU A 82 -17.06 -13.68 -5.60
N VAL A 83 -16.32 -12.58 -5.74
CA VAL A 83 -15.47 -12.02 -4.68
C VAL A 83 -16.30 -11.09 -3.78
N SER A 84 -16.48 -11.47 -2.53
CA SER A 84 -17.15 -10.64 -1.51
C SER A 84 -16.31 -9.40 -1.15
N PRO A 85 -16.86 -8.44 -0.38
CA PRO A 85 -16.09 -7.35 0.17
C PRO A 85 -14.89 -7.84 1.00
N GLU A 86 -13.79 -7.11 0.92
CA GLU A 86 -12.53 -7.42 1.57
C GLU A 86 -12.34 -6.66 2.89
N THR A 87 -11.55 -7.27 3.79
CA THR A 87 -10.86 -6.57 4.87
C THR A 87 -9.39 -6.46 4.49
N ILE A 88 -8.81 -5.27 4.65
CA ILE A 88 -7.41 -5.02 4.31
C ILE A 88 -6.66 -4.65 5.57
N SER A 89 -5.45 -5.18 5.72
CA SER A 89 -4.53 -4.81 6.79
C SER A 89 -3.13 -4.58 6.23
N CYS A 90 -2.35 -3.81 6.98
CA CYS A 90 -0.95 -3.54 6.67
C CYS A 90 -0.08 -3.68 7.91
N GLN A 91 1.08 -4.31 7.74
CA GLN A 91 2.12 -4.40 8.75
C GLN A 91 3.44 -3.85 8.20
N PRO A 92 3.99 -2.75 8.75
CA PRO A 92 5.33 -2.29 8.41
C PRO A 92 6.37 -3.36 8.79
N ILE A 93 7.32 -3.61 7.88
CA ILE A 93 8.43 -4.56 8.11
C ILE A 93 9.66 -3.82 8.63
N ASN A 94 9.87 -2.60 8.17
CA ASN A 94 10.96 -1.72 8.58
C ASN A 94 10.43 -0.31 8.86
N GLU A 95 11.27 0.48 9.53
CA GLU A 95 11.00 1.89 9.73
C GLU A 95 11.08 2.64 8.40
N ALA A 96 10.02 3.39 8.09
CA ALA A 96 9.96 4.20 6.89
C ALA A 96 10.96 5.36 6.95
N VAL A 97 11.72 5.53 5.88
CA VAL A 97 12.61 6.67 5.69
C VAL A 97 11.86 7.78 4.97
N ILE A 98 11.64 8.89 5.66
CA ILE A 98 11.03 10.11 5.10
C ILE A 98 12.12 11.11 4.70
N LYS A 99 12.00 11.67 3.50
CA LYS A 99 12.79 12.82 3.03
C LYS A 99 11.85 13.90 2.54
N LEU A 100 12.00 15.11 3.08
CA LEU A 100 11.30 16.29 2.59
C LEU A 100 12.14 16.97 1.51
N GLY A 101 11.47 17.61 0.55
CA GLY A 101 12.11 18.48 -0.42
C GLY A 101 12.85 19.64 0.25
N PRO A 102 13.90 20.18 -0.38
CA PRO A 102 14.76 21.20 0.24
C PRO A 102 13.99 22.46 0.64
N GLU A 103 13.04 22.91 -0.19
CA GLU A 103 12.23 24.10 0.08
C GLU A 103 11.34 23.93 1.32
N LEU A 104 10.66 22.79 1.43
CA LEU A 104 9.81 22.46 2.58
C LEU A 104 10.66 22.27 3.84
N LEU A 105 11.79 21.57 3.73
CA LEU A 105 12.70 21.36 4.83
C LEU A 105 13.24 22.69 5.38
N GLU A 106 13.63 23.59 4.48
CA GLU A 106 14.15 24.90 4.86
C GLU A 106 13.06 25.75 5.51
N SER A 107 11.87 25.81 4.91
CA SER A 107 10.73 26.55 5.47
C SER A 107 10.38 26.09 6.89
N LEU A 108 10.37 24.77 7.13
CA LEU A 108 10.12 24.20 8.46
C LEU A 108 11.30 24.44 9.43
N ARG A 109 12.53 24.57 8.94
CA ARG A 109 13.72 24.79 9.76
C ARG A 109 13.82 26.24 10.22
N THR A 110 13.49 27.19 9.36
CA THR A 110 13.62 28.61 9.64
C THR A 110 12.41 29.21 10.33
N ASP A 111 11.26 28.53 10.35
CA ASP A 111 10.05 29.07 10.97
C ASP A 111 10.15 29.06 12.52
N PRO A 112 10.02 30.23 13.18
CA PRO A 112 10.16 30.35 14.62
C PRO A 112 9.04 29.65 15.40
N ASP A 113 7.87 29.43 14.80
CA ASP A 113 6.77 28.72 15.44
C ASP A 113 6.93 27.20 15.39
N ILE A 114 7.77 26.68 14.48
CA ILE A 114 8.07 25.25 14.35
C ILE A 114 9.26 24.83 15.21
N GLN A 115 10.24 25.72 15.39
CA GLN A 115 11.46 25.47 16.17
C GLN A 115 11.21 24.78 17.53
N PRO A 116 10.23 25.19 18.36
CA PRO A 116 9.96 24.55 19.65
C PRO A 116 9.40 23.13 19.55
N GLU A 117 8.78 22.77 18.43
CA GLU A 117 8.13 21.46 18.21
C GLU A 117 9.06 20.48 17.47
N ARG A 118 10.27 20.89 17.06
CA ARG A 118 11.16 20.06 16.21
C ARG A 118 11.50 18.71 16.83
N GLU A 119 11.82 18.67 18.12
CA GLU A 119 12.17 17.41 18.78
C GLU A 119 10.97 16.45 18.84
N LYS A 120 9.77 16.98 19.07
CA LYS A 120 8.53 16.20 19.04
C LYS A 120 8.15 15.72 17.65
N ILE A 121 8.39 16.53 16.62
CA ILE A 121 8.18 16.14 15.22
C ILE A 121 9.16 15.02 14.86
N LYS A 122 10.42 15.14 15.27
CA LYS A 122 11.47 14.15 15.02
C LYS A 122 11.17 12.83 15.71
N SER A 123 10.77 12.86 16.99
CA SER A 123 10.48 11.65 17.78
C SER A 123 9.35 10.80 17.18
N ASN A 124 8.39 11.43 16.48
CA ASN A 124 7.22 10.75 15.94
C ASN A 124 7.28 10.56 14.41
N SER A 125 8.41 10.88 13.78
CA SER A 125 8.54 10.86 12.31
C SER A 125 8.49 9.44 11.74
N ALA A 126 9.10 8.49 12.44
CA ALA A 126 9.08 7.05 12.15
C ALA A 126 7.66 6.50 12.10
N ASP A 127 6.91 6.68 13.19
CA ASP A 127 5.54 6.20 13.34
C ASP A 127 4.63 6.79 12.27
N LYS A 128 4.72 8.10 12.04
CA LYS A 128 3.96 8.78 10.99
C LYS A 128 4.31 8.26 9.60
N GLY A 129 5.59 7.97 9.35
CA GLY A 129 6.06 7.37 8.10
C GLY A 129 5.45 6.00 7.87
N ASN A 130 5.49 5.14 8.89
CA ASN A 130 4.90 3.81 8.85
C ASN A 130 3.38 3.86 8.66
N SER A 131 2.69 4.75 9.38
CA SER A 131 1.24 4.96 9.19
C SER A 131 0.90 5.42 7.77
N LEU A 132 1.72 6.31 7.18
CA LEU A 132 1.49 6.79 5.81
C LEU A 132 1.77 5.70 4.77
N VAL A 133 2.83 4.90 4.96
CA VAL A 133 3.09 3.72 4.13
C VAL A 133 1.89 2.78 4.17
N CYS A 134 1.37 2.47 5.36
CA CYS A 134 0.22 1.56 5.47
C CYS A 134 -1.07 2.12 4.88
N ALA A 135 -1.37 3.40 5.10
CA ALA A 135 -2.54 4.03 4.47
C ALA A 135 -2.49 3.94 2.93
N ILE A 136 -1.30 4.06 2.34
CA ILE A 136 -1.11 3.91 0.89
C ILE A 136 -1.28 2.45 0.45
N VAL A 137 -0.69 1.50 1.19
CA VAL A 137 -0.85 0.06 0.93
C VAL A 137 -2.31 -0.34 0.96
N GLU A 138 -3.04 0.09 1.99
CA GLU A 138 -4.46 -0.22 2.16
C GLU A 138 -5.29 0.29 0.97
N LYS A 139 -5.07 1.54 0.55
CA LYS A 139 -5.75 2.09 -0.64
C LYS A 139 -5.38 1.37 -1.93
N ALA A 140 -4.11 0.99 -2.10
CA ALA A 140 -3.68 0.21 -3.26
C ALA A 140 -4.37 -1.16 -3.29
N TYR A 141 -4.53 -1.80 -2.13
CA TYR A 141 -5.17 -3.10 -2.00
C TYR A 141 -6.66 -3.09 -2.35
N VAL A 142 -7.39 -2.01 -2.04
CA VAL A 142 -8.77 -1.83 -2.53
C VAL A 142 -8.82 -1.94 -4.06
N THR A 143 -7.86 -1.34 -4.75
CA THR A 143 -7.77 -1.39 -6.21
C THR A 143 -7.39 -2.78 -6.72
N VAL A 144 -6.45 -3.44 -6.04
CA VAL A 144 -6.05 -4.81 -6.38
C VAL A 144 -7.24 -5.76 -6.28
N VAL A 145 -7.96 -5.76 -5.15
CA VAL A 145 -9.12 -6.64 -4.97
C VAL A 145 -10.27 -6.25 -5.92
N HIS A 146 -10.47 -4.97 -6.19
CA HIS A 146 -11.42 -4.52 -7.21
C HIS A 146 -11.13 -5.14 -8.58
N ASN A 147 -9.86 -5.14 -9.01
CA ASN A 147 -9.45 -5.72 -10.29
C ASN A 147 -9.62 -7.25 -10.32
N ILE A 148 -9.32 -7.94 -9.20
CA ILE A 148 -9.59 -9.38 -9.05
C ILE A 148 -11.08 -9.64 -9.19
N ARG A 149 -11.92 -8.91 -8.46
CA ARG A 149 -13.39 -9.01 -8.51
C ARG A 149 -13.93 -8.75 -9.91
N ALA A 150 -13.43 -7.74 -10.61
CA ALA A 150 -13.85 -7.42 -11.97
C ALA A 150 -13.49 -8.55 -12.94
N SER A 151 -12.27 -9.09 -12.85
CA SER A 151 -11.82 -10.22 -13.67
C SER A 151 -12.63 -11.49 -13.39
N ALA A 152 -12.96 -11.74 -12.12
CA ALA A 152 -13.72 -12.90 -11.65
C ALA A 152 -15.16 -12.94 -12.19
N LYS A 153 -15.76 -11.78 -12.48
CA LYS A 153 -17.07 -11.68 -13.12
C LYS A 153 -17.07 -12.02 -14.61
N ILE A 154 -15.90 -11.96 -15.26
CA ILE A 154 -15.77 -12.19 -16.70
C ILE A 154 -15.29 -13.63 -16.96
N LEU A 155 -14.32 -14.08 -16.20
CA LEU A 155 -13.68 -15.38 -16.40
C LEU A 155 -14.43 -16.50 -15.66
N PRO A 156 -14.43 -17.73 -16.19
CA PRO A 156 -14.98 -18.88 -15.47
C PRO A 156 -14.17 -19.18 -14.21
N LYS A 157 -14.81 -19.80 -13.20
CA LYS A 157 -14.16 -20.14 -11.93
C LYS A 157 -12.87 -20.95 -12.10
N ASP A 158 -12.82 -21.80 -13.13
CA ASP A 158 -11.69 -22.69 -13.40
C ASP A 158 -10.42 -21.95 -13.87
N ALA A 159 -10.55 -20.67 -14.27
CA ALA A 159 -9.42 -19.79 -14.52
C ALA A 159 -8.68 -19.40 -13.23
N PHE A 160 -9.35 -19.47 -12.08
CA PHE A 160 -8.79 -19.16 -10.76
C PHE A 160 -8.50 -20.41 -9.94
N LEU A 161 -9.46 -21.35 -9.89
CA LEU A 161 -9.41 -22.55 -9.06
C LEU A 161 -9.72 -23.79 -9.90
N LYS A 162 -8.72 -24.65 -10.11
CA LYS A 162 -8.93 -25.91 -10.82
C LYS A 162 -9.46 -26.98 -9.87
N GLY A 163 -10.54 -27.65 -10.26
CA GLY A 163 -11.08 -28.82 -9.55
C GLY A 163 -11.85 -28.52 -8.27
N VAL A 164 -12.30 -27.26 -8.09
CA VAL A 164 -13.16 -26.81 -6.98
C VAL A 164 -14.54 -26.46 -7.51
#